data_AF-A0A7Z0ILM0-F1
#
_entry.id   AF-A0A7Z0ILM0-F1
#
_cell.length_a   1.000
_cell.length_b   1.000
_cell.length_c   1.000
_cell.angle_alpha   90.00
_cell.angle_beta   90.00
_cell.angle_gamma   90.00
#
_symmetry.space_group_name_H-M   'P 1'
#
loop_
_entity.id
_entity.type
_entity.pdbx_description
1 polymer ?
#
loop_
_entity_poly.entity_id
_entity_poly.type
_entity_poly.pdbx_seq_one_letter_code
_entity_poly.pdbx_strand_id
1 'polypeptide(L)'
;MRPRLWFSLFAAVVMVAAGLASPASAAPRGSLDLQAHRGGLGLTTESTLAGFAKALRLGVTTLELDTQITADDKVVVTHDRQVSAQKCQDTGPVRPGDPAYPYVGKFIKDLTLAQIRTMNCGYQQLPGRPEQEQIDGAKIIELRELFDLVKQARARRVMMNIETKVEAGAPHETAPREQFVRRVYEEIEKSGLRRQVTIQSFDWGSLMAMHRLDERLPLVALTNRDFLQTGQPGLSPWLGGIDVDDFGGDWIAAAASIDGVVAVSPVQGFPQDGAIGDPGFVPFPDAAMIDNAHARGLKVIPWTVNDPATMQYLIDIGADGIITDRPDVLREVMADNGMKLPAPAPGCRKAKTCRI
;
A
#
# COMPACT_ATOMS: atom_id res chain seq x y z
N MET A 1 26.01 -91.28 26.51
CA MET A 1 25.51 -90.35 27.55
C MET A 1 25.57 -88.93 27.01
N ARG A 2 24.51 -88.15 27.22
CA ARG A 2 24.13 -86.90 26.53
C ARG A 2 25.20 -85.79 26.60
N PRO A 3 25.44 -85.00 25.53
CA PRO A 3 26.08 -83.70 25.67
C PRO A 3 25.04 -82.67 26.10
N ARG A 4 25.36 -81.89 27.15
CA ARG A 4 24.57 -80.76 27.62
C ARG A 4 24.84 -79.55 26.74
N LEU A 5 23.81 -79.06 26.04
CA LEU A 5 23.79 -77.74 25.42
C LEU A 5 23.64 -76.68 26.51
N TRP A 6 24.59 -75.75 26.61
CA TRP A 6 24.42 -74.49 27.30
C TRP A 6 24.05 -73.42 26.27
N PHE A 7 22.77 -73.04 26.23
CA PHE A 7 22.30 -71.85 25.53
C PHE A 7 22.67 -70.63 26.36
N SER A 8 23.57 -69.79 25.85
CA SER A 8 23.79 -68.45 26.38
C SER A 8 22.66 -67.54 25.86
N LEU A 9 21.80 -67.08 26.76
CA LEU A 9 20.78 -66.07 26.47
C LEU A 9 21.46 -64.70 26.38
N PHE A 10 21.69 -64.18 25.18
CA PHE A 10 22.00 -62.76 24.99
C PHE A 10 20.69 -61.97 25.04
N ALA A 11 20.43 -61.29 26.16
CA ALA A 11 19.37 -60.29 26.23
C ALA A 11 19.82 -59.02 25.48
N ALA A 12 19.24 -58.77 24.32
CA ALA A 12 19.44 -57.52 23.60
C ALA A 12 18.68 -56.39 24.31
N VAL A 13 19.41 -55.50 24.98
CA VAL A 13 18.86 -54.24 25.49
C VAL A 13 18.69 -53.30 24.30
N VAL A 14 17.44 -53.11 23.87
CA VAL A 14 17.07 -52.07 22.90
C VAL A 14 17.01 -50.74 23.65
N MET A 15 18.06 -49.92 23.54
CA MET A 15 18.00 -48.51 23.95
C MET A 15 17.15 -47.74 22.93
N VAL A 16 15.92 -47.39 23.31
CA VAL A 16 15.12 -46.40 22.59
C VAL A 16 15.71 -45.02 22.90
N ALA A 17 16.55 -44.52 22.01
CA ALA A 17 16.96 -43.12 22.03
C ALA A 17 15.74 -42.27 21.62
N ALA A 18 15.10 -41.62 22.59
CA ALA A 18 14.13 -40.57 22.32
C ALA A 18 14.88 -39.41 21.65
N GLY A 19 14.81 -39.33 20.33
CA GLY A 19 15.32 -38.19 19.58
C GLY A 19 14.50 -36.96 19.95
N LEU A 20 15.11 -36.03 20.71
CA LEU A 20 14.61 -34.68 20.83
C LEU A 20 14.64 -34.07 19.43
N ALA A 21 13.48 -33.96 18.79
CA ALA A 21 13.32 -33.20 17.56
C ALA A 21 13.77 -31.77 17.87
N SER A 22 14.88 -31.35 17.29
CA SER A 22 15.24 -29.94 17.27
C SER A 22 14.12 -29.20 16.55
N PRO A 23 13.65 -28.04 17.04
CA PRO A 23 12.70 -27.25 16.29
C PRO A 23 13.31 -27.00 14.92
N ALA A 24 12.58 -27.36 13.86
CA ALA A 24 13.01 -27.06 12.51
C ALA A 24 13.28 -25.55 12.47
N SER A 25 14.55 -25.18 12.26
CA SER A 25 14.90 -23.80 11.94
C SER A 25 14.11 -23.47 10.69
N ALA A 26 13.05 -22.68 10.82
CA ALA A 26 12.35 -22.13 9.68
C ALA A 26 13.42 -21.50 8.76
N ALA A 27 13.43 -21.87 7.48
CA ALA A 27 14.24 -21.16 6.51
C ALA A 27 13.91 -19.67 6.63
N PRO A 28 14.89 -18.75 6.48
CA PRO A 28 14.59 -17.33 6.55
C PRO A 28 13.46 -17.02 5.58
N ARG A 29 12.30 -16.61 6.11
CA ARG A 29 11.19 -16.12 5.28
C ARG A 29 11.75 -14.98 4.41
N GLY A 30 11.34 -14.92 3.14
CA GLY A 30 11.80 -13.92 2.19
C GLY A 30 11.58 -12.48 2.68
N SER A 31 12.11 -11.49 1.96
CA SER A 31 11.84 -10.08 2.30
C SER A 31 10.38 -9.73 2.01
N LEU A 32 9.64 -9.26 3.01
CA LEU A 32 8.29 -8.70 2.86
C LEU A 32 8.35 -7.22 2.43
N ASP A 33 7.51 -6.81 1.49
CA ASP A 33 7.33 -5.42 1.11
C ASP A 33 6.45 -4.67 2.13
N LEU A 34 7.10 -4.07 3.11
CA LEU A 34 6.52 -3.15 4.08
C LEU A 34 6.21 -1.80 3.43
N GLN A 35 4.93 -1.54 3.13
CA GLN A 35 4.48 -0.25 2.59
C GLN A 35 3.81 0.61 3.66
N ALA A 36 4.32 1.83 3.87
CA ALA A 36 3.69 2.80 4.76
C ALA A 36 2.57 3.54 4.03
N HIS A 37 1.31 3.15 4.31
CA HIS A 37 0.10 3.75 3.76
C HIS A 37 0.05 5.23 4.10
N ARG A 38 0.06 6.08 3.06
CA ARG A 38 0.11 7.55 3.16
C ARG A 38 1.23 8.08 4.07
N GLY A 39 2.36 7.38 4.11
CA GLY A 39 3.48 7.72 4.99
C GLY A 39 3.34 7.25 6.45
N GLY A 40 2.35 6.40 6.75
CA GLY A 40 2.08 5.87 8.08
C GLY A 40 1.00 6.68 8.79
N LEU A 41 -0.21 6.73 8.21
CA LEU A 41 -1.37 7.45 8.73
C LEU A 41 -1.65 7.15 10.22
N GLY A 42 -1.35 5.95 10.70
CA GLY A 42 -1.55 5.56 12.10
C GLY A 42 -0.54 6.19 13.07
N LEU A 43 0.56 6.75 12.54
CA LEU A 43 1.66 7.31 13.32
C LEU A 43 1.71 8.83 13.29
N THR A 44 1.18 9.46 12.24
CA THR A 44 1.24 10.91 12.04
C THR A 44 0.28 11.39 10.97
N THR A 45 0.12 12.70 10.80
CA THR A 45 -0.71 13.31 9.74
C THR A 45 -0.34 12.76 8.36
N GLU A 46 -1.34 12.15 7.69
CA GLU A 46 -1.18 11.45 6.40
C GLU A 46 -0.69 12.36 5.28
N SER A 47 0.00 11.77 4.30
CA SER A 47 0.33 12.41 3.02
C SER A 47 1.14 13.71 3.15
N THR A 48 1.85 13.88 4.26
CA THR A 48 2.74 15.02 4.52
C THR A 48 4.20 14.65 4.31
N LEU A 49 5.06 15.63 4.00
CA LEU A 49 6.51 15.41 3.94
C LEU A 49 7.08 14.87 5.26
N ALA A 50 6.58 15.38 6.39
CA ALA A 50 6.99 14.91 7.72
C ALA A 50 6.57 13.45 7.97
N GLY A 51 5.38 13.05 7.52
CA GLY A 51 4.93 11.66 7.55
C GLY A 51 5.80 10.72 6.72
N PHE A 52 6.02 11.05 5.44
CA PHE A 52 6.94 10.29 4.59
C PHE A 52 8.37 10.25 5.15
N ALA A 53 8.86 11.36 5.72
CA ALA A 53 10.16 11.41 6.37
C ALA A 53 10.23 10.50 7.62
N LYS A 54 9.12 10.37 8.37
CA LYS A 54 9.01 9.44 9.50
C LYS A 54 9.07 7.99 9.01
N ALA A 55 8.33 7.62 7.97
CA ALA A 55 8.41 6.28 7.36
C ALA A 55 9.83 5.96 6.87
N LEU A 56 10.52 6.91 6.23
CA LEU A 56 11.92 6.77 5.83
C LEU A 56 12.89 6.59 7.03
N ARG A 57 12.63 7.26 8.16
CA ARG A 57 13.39 7.08 9.41
C ARG A 57 13.15 5.72 10.05
N LEU A 58 11.90 5.25 10.01
CA LEU A 58 11.51 3.96 10.55
C LEU A 58 12.16 2.81 9.77
N GLY A 59 12.32 2.98 8.45
CA GLY A 59 12.89 1.98 7.55
C GLY A 59 11.81 1.14 6.92
N VAL A 60 11.06 1.73 5.99
CA VAL A 60 10.08 0.99 5.18
C VAL A 60 10.69 0.55 3.86
N THR A 61 10.09 -0.45 3.22
CA THR A 61 10.46 -0.85 1.86
C THR A 61 9.89 0.14 0.85
N THR A 62 8.66 0.58 1.08
CA THR A 62 7.88 1.37 0.13
C THR A 62 7.12 2.50 0.83
N LEU A 63 7.08 3.67 0.22
CA LEU A 63 6.16 4.75 0.57
C LEU A 63 4.92 4.60 -0.31
N GLU A 64 3.77 4.34 0.29
CA GLU A 64 2.50 4.30 -0.42
C GLU A 64 1.86 5.70 -0.32
N LEU A 65 1.22 6.15 -1.41
CA LEU A 65 0.60 7.46 -1.49
C LEU A 65 -0.49 7.55 -2.54
N ASP A 66 -1.43 8.45 -2.29
CA ASP A 66 -2.49 8.84 -3.21
C ASP A 66 -2.17 10.13 -3.96
N THR A 67 -2.57 10.24 -5.21
CA THR A 67 -2.47 11.48 -5.99
C THR A 67 -3.84 12.01 -6.39
N GLN A 68 -3.93 13.31 -6.64
CA GLN A 68 -5.05 14.02 -7.27
C GLN A 68 -4.50 15.12 -8.19
N ILE A 69 -5.34 15.63 -9.10
CA ILE A 69 -4.98 16.71 -10.03
C ILE A 69 -5.78 17.97 -9.71
N THR A 70 -5.10 19.11 -9.60
CA THR A 70 -5.70 20.42 -9.36
C THR A 70 -6.25 21.05 -10.64
N ALA A 71 -7.06 22.12 -10.50
CA ALA A 71 -7.61 22.88 -11.63
C ALA A 71 -6.53 23.49 -12.55
N ASP A 72 -5.34 23.75 -12.01
CA ASP A 72 -4.16 24.27 -12.72
C ASP A 72 -3.12 23.17 -13.02
N ASP A 73 -3.59 21.93 -13.17
CA ASP A 73 -2.86 20.73 -13.59
C ASP A 73 -1.67 20.32 -12.71
N LYS A 74 -1.71 20.61 -11.41
CA LYS A 74 -0.68 20.16 -10.46
C LYS A 74 -1.04 18.80 -9.91
N VAL A 75 -0.03 17.93 -9.79
CA VAL A 75 -0.19 16.62 -9.14
C VAL A 75 0.06 16.81 -7.65
N VAL A 76 -0.99 16.68 -6.85
CA VAL A 76 -0.94 16.82 -5.39
C VAL A 76 -1.11 15.47 -4.70
N VAL A 77 -0.52 15.32 -3.51
CA VAL A 77 -0.57 14.10 -2.71
C VAL A 77 -1.67 14.23 -1.67
N THR A 78 -2.78 13.53 -1.89
CA THR A 78 -3.95 13.50 -0.99
C THR A 78 -4.86 12.34 -1.40
N HIS A 79 -5.47 11.69 -0.40
CA HIS A 79 -6.38 10.57 -0.64
C HIS A 79 -7.71 11.01 -1.24
N ASP A 80 -8.34 12.01 -0.62
CA ASP A 80 -9.71 12.36 -0.91
C ASP A 80 -9.78 13.24 -2.17
N ARG A 81 -10.70 12.91 -3.08
CA ARG A 81 -11.03 13.74 -4.25
C ARG A 81 -11.72 15.05 -3.87
N GLN A 82 -12.39 15.08 -2.72
CA GLN A 82 -13.00 16.25 -2.09
C GLN A 82 -12.21 16.61 -0.84
N VAL A 83 -11.95 17.89 -0.61
CA VAL A 83 -11.23 18.35 0.60
C VAL A 83 -12.07 18.01 1.84
N SER A 84 -11.59 17.05 2.63
CA SER A 84 -12.28 16.59 3.84
C SER A 84 -12.16 17.61 4.98
N ALA A 85 -13.30 18.00 5.56
CA ALA A 85 -13.34 18.83 6.76
C ALA A 85 -12.77 18.12 8.00
N GLN A 86 -12.65 16.80 7.98
CA GLN A 86 -11.99 16.06 9.08
C GLN A 86 -10.47 16.20 9.04
N LYS A 87 -9.90 16.53 7.88
CA LYS A 87 -8.45 16.60 7.65
C LYS A 87 -7.94 18.01 7.47
N CYS A 88 -8.71 18.86 6.78
CA CYS A 88 -8.31 20.21 6.43
C CYS A 88 -9.25 21.29 7.00
N GLN A 89 -8.67 22.42 7.36
CA GLN A 89 -9.36 23.63 7.78
C GLN A 89 -8.93 24.81 6.90
N ASP A 90 -9.91 25.60 6.43
CA ASP A 90 -9.67 26.88 5.77
C ASP A 90 -8.99 27.87 6.73
N THR A 91 -7.89 28.48 6.30
CA THR A 91 -7.20 29.53 7.08
C THR A 91 -7.43 30.93 6.51
N GLY A 92 -7.86 31.01 5.25
CA GLY A 92 -8.13 32.24 4.51
C GLY A 92 -8.08 32.02 3.00
N PRO A 93 -8.67 32.93 2.22
CA PRO A 93 -8.64 32.86 0.77
C PRO A 93 -7.25 33.25 0.22
N VAL A 94 -6.89 32.74 -0.96
CA VAL A 94 -5.65 33.13 -1.66
C VAL A 94 -5.62 34.62 -2.01
N ARG A 95 -6.81 35.23 -2.20
CA ARG A 95 -6.99 36.67 -2.40
C ARG A 95 -8.34 37.13 -1.81
N PRO A 96 -8.48 38.40 -1.40
CA PRO A 96 -9.77 38.94 -1.00
C PRO A 96 -10.85 38.73 -2.07
N GLY A 97 -12.02 38.25 -1.65
CA GLY A 97 -13.14 37.99 -2.54
C GLY A 97 -12.90 36.86 -3.56
N ASP A 98 -12.05 35.87 -3.25
CA ASP A 98 -11.98 34.66 -4.06
C ASP A 98 -13.35 33.95 -4.06
N PRO A 99 -14.02 33.82 -5.23
CA PRO A 99 -15.34 33.19 -5.31
C PRO A 99 -15.33 31.70 -4.96
N ALA A 100 -14.16 31.05 -5.02
CA ALA A 100 -14.00 29.66 -4.63
C ALA A 100 -13.73 29.49 -3.13
N TYR A 101 -13.67 30.54 -2.31
CA TYR A 101 -13.59 30.38 -0.85
C TYR A 101 -14.99 30.28 -0.22
N PRO A 102 -15.23 29.42 0.80
CA PRO A 102 -14.31 28.46 1.44
C PRO A 102 -13.93 27.30 0.52
N TYR A 103 -12.74 26.71 0.74
CA TYR A 103 -12.19 25.64 -0.10
C TYR A 103 -12.52 24.24 0.44
N VAL A 104 -12.63 24.07 1.76
CA VAL A 104 -13.00 22.79 2.37
C VAL A 104 -14.37 22.35 1.86
N GLY A 105 -14.50 21.07 1.50
CA GLY A 105 -15.70 20.52 0.87
C GLY A 105 -15.76 20.66 -0.66
N LYS A 106 -14.75 21.25 -1.33
CA LYS A 106 -14.68 21.30 -2.79
C LYS A 106 -13.83 20.17 -3.35
N PHE A 107 -14.07 19.80 -4.61
CA PHE A 107 -13.23 18.83 -5.30
C PHE A 107 -11.86 19.41 -5.60
N ILE A 108 -10.82 18.60 -5.45
CA ILE A 108 -9.43 18.99 -5.71
C ILE A 108 -9.27 19.48 -7.15
N LYS A 109 -9.94 18.85 -8.12
CA LYS A 109 -9.91 19.26 -9.53
C LYS A 109 -10.50 20.63 -9.83
N ASP A 110 -11.28 21.20 -8.90
CA ASP A 110 -11.93 22.50 -9.06
C ASP A 110 -11.17 23.62 -8.32
N LEU A 111 -10.08 23.26 -7.62
CA LEU A 111 -9.23 24.19 -6.89
C LEU A 111 -7.84 24.23 -7.52
N THR A 112 -7.25 25.43 -7.56
CA THR A 112 -5.83 25.60 -7.94
C THR A 112 -4.91 25.20 -6.80
N LEU A 113 -3.64 24.88 -7.10
CA LEU A 113 -2.63 24.60 -6.08
C LEU A 113 -2.47 25.77 -5.09
N ALA A 114 -2.57 27.01 -5.57
CA ALA A 114 -2.43 28.18 -4.71
C ALA A 114 -3.54 28.26 -3.66
N GLN A 115 -4.78 27.88 -4.02
CA GLN A 115 -5.91 27.77 -3.09
C GLN A 115 -5.72 26.59 -2.14
N ILE A 116 -5.33 25.42 -2.67
CA ILE A 116 -5.10 24.23 -1.84
C ILE A 116 -4.03 24.46 -0.77
N ARG A 117 -2.96 25.20 -1.10
CA ARG A 117 -1.86 25.51 -0.17
C ARG A 117 -2.20 26.53 0.93
N THR A 118 -3.39 27.13 0.93
CA THR A 118 -3.81 27.98 2.06
C THR A 118 -4.31 27.17 3.24
N MET A 119 -4.86 25.98 3.02
CA MET A 119 -5.50 25.19 4.09
C MET A 119 -4.49 24.57 5.06
N ASN A 120 -4.90 24.41 6.32
CA ASN A 120 -4.20 23.61 7.32
C ASN A 120 -4.79 22.20 7.33
N CYS A 121 -4.08 21.25 6.73
CA CYS A 121 -4.44 19.84 6.62
C CYS A 121 -3.81 18.94 7.69
N GLY A 122 -3.31 19.55 8.76
CA GLY A 122 -2.89 18.85 9.98
C GLY A 122 -3.40 19.56 11.24
N TYR A 123 -4.51 20.28 11.13
CA TYR A 123 -5.06 21.11 12.21
C TYR A 123 -5.62 20.32 13.41
N GLN A 124 -5.83 19.01 13.23
CA GLN A 124 -6.21 18.08 14.29
C GLN A 124 -5.68 16.68 14.00
N GLN A 125 -5.69 15.82 15.02
CA GLN A 125 -5.61 14.38 14.83
C GLN A 125 -6.86 13.88 14.08
N LEU A 126 -6.70 12.86 13.23
CA LEU A 126 -7.86 12.25 12.58
C LEU A 126 -8.77 11.59 13.63
N PRO A 127 -10.09 11.77 13.58
CA PRO A 127 -11.02 11.13 14.52
C PRO A 127 -10.79 9.62 14.61
N GLY A 128 -10.75 9.09 15.83
CA GLY A 128 -10.46 7.67 16.09
C GLY A 128 -8.97 7.29 16.08
N ARG A 129 -8.04 8.25 15.93
CA ARG A 129 -6.59 7.99 15.95
C ARG A 129 -5.87 8.80 17.05
N PRO A 130 -6.12 8.51 18.34
CA PRO A 130 -5.56 9.28 19.46
C PRO A 130 -4.03 9.19 19.57
N GLU A 131 -3.41 8.14 19.02
CA GLU A 131 -1.95 7.94 19.01
C GLU A 131 -1.24 8.68 17.86
N GLN A 132 -1.99 9.23 16.90
CA GLN A 132 -1.42 9.89 15.73
C GLN A 132 -0.71 11.19 16.13
N GLU A 133 0.55 11.35 15.77
CA GLU A 133 1.19 12.66 15.89
C GLU A 133 0.53 13.68 14.95
N GLN A 134 0.02 14.77 15.50
CA GLN A 134 -0.50 15.88 14.71
C GLN A 134 0.64 16.79 14.24
N ILE A 135 0.69 17.06 12.94
CA ILE A 135 1.59 18.06 12.35
C ILE A 135 0.77 19.32 12.05
N ASP A 136 0.64 20.20 13.04
CA ASP A 136 -0.11 21.44 12.86
C ASP A 136 0.49 22.33 11.77
N GLY A 137 -0.38 22.91 10.94
CA GLY A 137 0.01 23.71 9.79
C GLY A 137 0.44 22.90 8.56
N ALA A 138 0.35 21.57 8.60
CA ALA A 138 0.63 20.73 7.44
C ALA A 138 -0.23 21.13 6.24
N LYS A 139 0.35 21.06 5.05
CA LYS A 139 -0.31 21.42 3.78
C LYS A 139 -0.37 20.20 2.89
N ILE A 140 -1.35 20.16 1.98
CA ILE A 140 -1.30 19.25 0.84
C ILE A 140 -0.06 19.60 0.01
N ILE A 141 0.75 18.59 -0.30
CA ILE A 141 2.03 18.72 -1.01
C ILE A 141 1.85 18.37 -2.49
N GLU A 142 2.76 18.85 -3.33
CA GLU A 142 2.90 18.35 -4.69
C GLU A 142 3.72 17.06 -4.71
N LEU A 143 3.46 16.17 -5.68
CA LEU A 143 4.19 14.91 -5.84
C LEU A 143 5.71 15.14 -5.99
N ARG A 144 6.12 16.20 -6.69
CA ARG A 144 7.54 16.59 -6.84
C ARG A 144 8.24 16.84 -5.51
N GLU A 145 7.54 17.35 -4.49
CA GLU A 145 8.13 17.63 -3.18
C GLU A 145 8.49 16.31 -2.46
N LEU A 146 7.69 15.25 -2.64
CA LEU A 146 8.03 13.91 -2.15
C LEU A 146 9.25 13.34 -2.87
N PHE A 147 9.34 13.48 -4.20
CA PHE A 147 10.52 13.04 -4.95
C PHE A 147 11.79 13.73 -4.48
N ASP A 148 11.72 15.02 -4.18
CA ASP A 148 12.84 15.78 -3.62
C ASP A 148 13.22 15.27 -2.23
N LEU A 149 12.24 14.98 -1.36
CA LEU A 149 12.49 14.36 -0.06
C LEU A 149 13.23 13.02 -0.20
N VAL A 150 12.79 12.13 -1.09
CA VAL A 150 13.43 10.81 -1.32
C VAL A 150 14.89 10.97 -1.77
N LYS A 151 15.16 11.91 -2.68
CA LYS A 151 16.52 12.24 -3.14
C LYS A 151 17.38 12.78 -1.99
N GLN A 152 16.87 13.74 -1.23
CA GLN A 152 17.55 14.37 -0.10
C GLN A 152 17.85 13.37 1.02
N ALA A 153 16.92 12.46 1.31
CA ALA A 153 17.08 11.36 2.25
C ALA A 153 18.07 10.28 1.76
N ARG A 154 18.53 10.36 0.51
CA ARG A 154 19.39 9.37 -0.16
C ARG A 154 18.76 7.96 -0.10
N ALA A 155 17.43 7.89 -0.17
CA ALA A 155 16.65 6.67 0.01
C ALA A 155 16.63 5.81 -1.26
N ARG A 156 17.80 5.53 -1.85
CA ARG A 156 17.98 4.91 -3.19
C ARG A 156 17.39 3.51 -3.39
N ARG A 157 16.87 2.89 -2.33
CA ARG A 157 16.30 1.54 -2.32
C ARG A 157 14.84 1.53 -1.90
N VAL A 158 14.29 2.69 -1.55
CA VAL A 158 12.90 2.81 -1.13
C VAL A 158 12.06 3.01 -2.38
N MET A 159 11.02 2.19 -2.52
CA MET A 159 10.06 2.32 -3.61
C MET A 159 8.98 3.34 -3.23
N MET A 160 8.22 3.80 -4.22
CA MET A 160 7.03 4.61 -4.09
C MET A 160 5.90 3.94 -4.87
N ASN A 161 4.83 3.56 -4.17
CA ASN A 161 3.64 3.00 -4.77
C ASN A 161 2.59 4.10 -4.91
N ILE A 162 2.47 4.65 -6.11
CA ILE A 162 1.70 5.87 -6.38
C ILE A 162 0.31 5.49 -6.89
N GLU A 163 -0.74 5.83 -6.13
CA GLU A 163 -2.13 5.62 -6.54
C GLU A 163 -2.65 6.76 -7.42
N THR A 164 -3.16 6.42 -8.60
CA THR A 164 -3.99 7.36 -9.39
C THR A 164 -5.45 7.25 -8.94
N LYS A 165 -5.94 8.25 -8.20
CA LYS A 165 -7.33 8.31 -7.69
C LYS A 165 -8.32 8.78 -8.76
N VAL A 166 -8.38 8.08 -9.89
CA VAL A 166 -9.43 8.29 -10.88
C VAL A 166 -10.72 7.65 -10.37
N GLU A 167 -11.77 8.47 -10.23
CA GLU A 167 -13.06 8.03 -9.70
C GLU A 167 -13.93 7.48 -10.84
N ALA A 168 -13.83 6.18 -11.10
CA ALA A 168 -14.54 5.56 -12.22
C ALA A 168 -16.08 5.54 -12.04
N GLY A 169 -16.55 5.45 -10.80
CA GLY A 169 -17.98 5.47 -10.48
C GLY A 169 -18.62 6.87 -10.56
N ALA A 170 -17.81 7.93 -10.44
CA ALA A 170 -18.22 9.32 -10.54
C ALA A 170 -17.13 10.15 -11.25
N PRO A 171 -16.93 9.97 -12.57
CA PRO A 171 -15.80 10.55 -13.30
C PRO A 171 -15.80 12.08 -13.35
N HIS A 172 -16.92 12.71 -13.00
CA HIS A 172 -17.06 14.16 -12.89
C HIS A 172 -16.54 14.72 -11.55
N GLU A 173 -16.05 13.88 -10.64
CA GLU A 173 -15.50 14.29 -9.33
C GLU A 173 -13.96 14.30 -9.30
N THR A 174 -13.30 13.79 -10.35
CA THR A 174 -11.82 13.77 -10.50
C THR A 174 -11.42 14.24 -11.89
N ALA A 175 -10.14 14.57 -12.10
CA ALA A 175 -9.68 14.96 -13.43
C ALA A 175 -9.86 13.80 -14.43
N PRO A 176 -10.16 14.09 -15.72
CA PRO A 176 -10.27 13.08 -16.76
C PRO A 176 -9.08 12.11 -16.75
N ARG A 177 -9.36 10.80 -16.85
CA ARG A 177 -8.38 9.70 -16.76
C ARG A 177 -7.08 9.97 -17.52
N GLU A 178 -7.18 10.30 -18.81
CA GLU A 178 -6.01 10.52 -19.68
C GLU A 178 -5.19 11.76 -19.28
N GLN A 179 -5.84 12.82 -18.78
CA GLN A 179 -5.15 13.98 -18.22
C GLN A 179 -4.44 13.59 -16.92
N PHE A 180 -5.13 12.87 -16.05
CA PHE A 180 -4.61 12.44 -14.76
C PHE A 180 -3.34 11.60 -14.93
N VAL A 181 -3.45 10.51 -15.66
CA VAL A 181 -2.36 9.56 -15.92
C VAL A 181 -1.16 10.27 -16.54
N ARG A 182 -1.40 11.14 -17.54
CA ARG A 182 -0.34 11.92 -18.18
C ARG A 182 0.40 12.83 -17.20
N ARG A 183 -0.30 13.56 -16.33
CA ARG A 183 0.35 14.49 -15.39
C ARG A 183 1.17 13.75 -14.33
N VAL A 184 0.68 12.62 -13.83
CA VAL A 184 1.45 11.76 -12.92
C VAL A 184 2.71 11.22 -13.61
N TYR A 185 2.57 10.69 -14.83
CA TYR A 185 3.69 10.20 -15.64
C TYR A 185 4.76 11.28 -15.87
N GLU A 186 4.36 12.49 -16.24
CA GLU A 186 5.28 13.60 -16.48
C GLU A 186 6.10 13.97 -15.23
N GLU A 187 5.49 13.96 -14.04
CA GLU A 187 6.22 14.21 -12.80
C GLU A 187 7.19 13.06 -12.47
N ILE A 188 6.81 11.81 -12.74
CA ILE A 188 7.70 10.65 -12.56
C ILE A 188 8.91 10.74 -13.49
N GLU A 189 8.73 11.02 -14.78
CA GLU A 189 9.86 11.14 -15.72
C GLU A 189 10.78 12.30 -15.35
N LYS A 190 10.22 13.48 -15.04
CA LYS A 190 11.01 14.65 -14.58
C LYS A 190 11.79 14.36 -13.31
N SER A 191 11.26 13.50 -12.43
CA SER A 191 11.93 13.17 -11.18
C SER A 191 13.24 12.40 -11.38
N GLY A 192 13.38 11.65 -12.47
CA GLY A 192 14.48 10.69 -12.65
C GLY A 192 14.43 9.49 -11.70
N LEU A 193 13.32 9.29 -10.97
CA LEU A 193 13.11 8.22 -10.00
C LEU A 193 12.24 7.08 -10.53
N ARG A 194 11.95 7.00 -11.84
CA ARG A 194 11.09 5.97 -12.46
C ARG A 194 11.35 4.54 -11.94
N ARG A 195 12.62 4.17 -11.73
CA ARG A 195 13.01 2.83 -11.23
C ARG A 195 12.63 2.55 -9.76
N GLN A 196 12.18 3.57 -9.03
CA GLN A 196 11.69 3.49 -7.66
C GLN A 196 10.17 3.70 -7.60
N VAL A 197 9.45 3.60 -8.72
CA VAL A 197 8.01 3.84 -8.78
C VAL A 197 7.27 2.58 -9.23
N THR A 198 6.17 2.27 -8.55
CA THR A 198 5.08 1.45 -9.07
C THR A 198 3.82 2.33 -9.15
N ILE A 199 2.93 2.01 -10.08
CA ILE A 199 1.64 2.68 -10.21
C ILE A 199 0.54 1.74 -9.78
N GLN A 200 -0.33 2.18 -8.89
CA GLN A 200 -1.49 1.43 -8.46
C GLN A 200 -2.78 2.19 -8.76
N SER A 201 -3.88 1.48 -8.97
CA SER A 201 -5.20 2.12 -9.12
C SER A 201 -6.33 1.11 -9.00
N PHE A 202 -7.45 1.52 -8.40
CA PHE A 202 -8.73 0.81 -8.54
C PHE A 202 -9.30 0.93 -9.95
N ASP A 203 -9.00 2.04 -10.63
CA ASP A 203 -9.38 2.25 -12.01
C ASP A 203 -8.35 1.56 -12.92
N TRP A 204 -8.58 0.30 -13.26
CA TRP A 204 -7.67 -0.49 -14.11
C TRP A 204 -7.52 0.13 -15.51
N GLY A 205 -8.49 0.93 -15.95
CA GLY A 205 -8.35 1.75 -17.16
C GLY A 205 -7.20 2.77 -17.08
N SER A 206 -6.93 3.32 -15.88
CA SER A 206 -5.76 4.18 -15.64
C SER A 206 -4.45 3.41 -15.74
N LEU A 207 -4.42 2.15 -15.29
CA LEU A 207 -3.24 1.28 -15.42
C LEU A 207 -2.92 1.02 -16.90
N MET A 208 -3.94 0.65 -17.68
CA MET A 208 -3.79 0.46 -19.13
C MET A 208 -3.32 1.75 -19.83
N ALA A 209 -3.86 2.91 -19.44
CA ALA A 209 -3.41 4.20 -19.96
C ALA A 209 -1.96 4.51 -19.59
N MET A 210 -1.55 4.19 -18.36
CA MET A 210 -0.17 4.36 -17.91
C MET A 210 0.79 3.46 -18.69
N HIS A 211 0.41 2.19 -18.94
CA HIS A 211 1.22 1.27 -19.73
C HIS A 211 1.50 1.81 -21.14
N ARG A 212 0.48 2.41 -21.79
CA ARG A 212 0.63 3.04 -23.11
C ARG A 212 1.61 4.22 -23.12
N LEU A 213 1.78 4.91 -21.99
CA LEU A 213 2.76 6.00 -21.88
C LEU A 213 4.17 5.47 -21.58
N ASP A 214 4.29 4.44 -20.74
CA ASP A 214 5.57 3.84 -20.39
C ASP A 214 5.44 2.38 -19.92
N GLU A 215 5.73 1.45 -20.83
CA GLU A 215 5.70 0.00 -20.59
C GLU A 215 6.69 -0.46 -19.50
N ARG A 216 7.65 0.40 -19.10
CA ARG A 216 8.68 0.07 -18.11
C ARG A 216 8.23 0.35 -16.67
N LEU A 217 7.08 0.99 -16.47
CA LEU A 217 6.51 1.22 -15.14
C LEU A 217 5.74 -0.03 -14.68
N PRO A 218 6.10 -0.63 -13.54
CA PRO A 218 5.34 -1.75 -13.00
C PRO A 218 3.98 -1.27 -12.46
N LEU A 219 2.93 -2.02 -12.78
CA LEU A 219 1.55 -1.69 -12.42
C LEU A 219 1.03 -2.65 -11.35
N VAL A 220 0.18 -2.13 -10.48
CA VAL A 220 -0.45 -2.85 -9.36
C VAL A 220 -1.96 -2.68 -9.43
N ALA A 221 -2.67 -3.78 -9.66
CA ALA A 221 -4.13 -3.79 -9.75
C ALA A 221 -4.74 -3.76 -8.34
N LEU A 222 -5.19 -2.58 -7.87
CA LEU A 222 -5.94 -2.46 -6.62
C LEU A 222 -7.37 -2.96 -6.85
N THR A 223 -7.92 -3.64 -5.85
CA THR A 223 -9.32 -4.02 -5.89
C THR A 223 -9.91 -4.26 -4.51
N ASN A 224 -11.24 -4.28 -4.47
CA ASN A 224 -12.05 -4.85 -3.39
C ASN A 224 -13.12 -5.73 -4.04
N ARG A 225 -13.78 -6.58 -3.25
CA ARG A 225 -14.82 -7.49 -3.75
C ARG A 225 -15.92 -6.77 -4.53
N ASP A 226 -16.35 -5.61 -4.07
CA ASP A 226 -17.53 -4.92 -4.62
C ASP A 226 -17.23 -4.26 -5.97
N PHE A 227 -15.99 -3.81 -6.20
CA PHE A 227 -15.57 -3.18 -7.46
C PHE A 227 -15.37 -4.20 -8.58
N LEU A 228 -15.17 -5.47 -8.25
CA LEU A 228 -15.09 -6.54 -9.25
C LEU A 228 -16.44 -6.79 -9.92
N GLN A 229 -17.54 -6.57 -9.20
CA GLN A 229 -18.92 -6.83 -9.66
C GLN A 229 -19.12 -8.24 -10.24
N THR A 230 -18.39 -9.23 -9.74
CA THR A 230 -18.47 -10.63 -10.21
C THR A 230 -19.90 -11.17 -10.15
N GLY A 231 -20.34 -11.79 -11.24
CA GLY A 231 -21.69 -12.32 -11.42
C GLY A 231 -22.78 -11.26 -11.61
N GLN A 232 -22.43 -9.97 -11.71
CA GLN A 232 -23.38 -8.90 -12.02
C GLN A 232 -23.40 -8.63 -13.53
N PRO A 233 -24.55 -8.27 -14.11
CA PRO A 233 -24.63 -7.98 -15.53
C PRO A 233 -23.88 -6.70 -15.89
N GLY A 234 -23.02 -6.79 -16.90
CA GLY A 234 -22.34 -5.65 -17.51
C GLY A 234 -20.97 -5.34 -16.91
N LEU A 235 -20.25 -4.43 -17.57
CA LEU A 235 -18.88 -4.12 -17.21
C LEU A 235 -18.82 -3.27 -15.95
N SER A 236 -17.99 -3.68 -14.99
CA SER A 236 -17.63 -2.81 -13.87
C SER A 236 -16.94 -1.54 -14.40
N PRO A 237 -17.34 -0.34 -13.93
CA PRO A 237 -16.71 0.90 -14.37
C PRO A 237 -15.23 0.96 -13.99
N TRP A 238 -14.83 0.22 -12.95
CA TRP A 238 -13.48 0.22 -12.39
C TRP A 238 -12.48 -0.56 -13.21
N LEU A 239 -12.90 -1.57 -13.97
CA LEU A 239 -11.99 -2.55 -14.55
C LEU A 239 -11.53 -2.19 -15.97
N GLY A 240 -11.70 -0.93 -16.37
CA GLY A 240 -11.17 -0.43 -17.64
C GLY A 240 -11.77 -1.09 -18.89
N GLY A 241 -12.96 -1.69 -18.77
CA GLY A 241 -13.63 -2.42 -19.85
C GLY A 241 -13.43 -3.95 -19.80
N ILE A 242 -12.74 -4.46 -18.78
CA ILE A 242 -12.67 -5.90 -18.50
C ILE A 242 -13.89 -6.33 -17.68
N ASP A 243 -14.49 -7.46 -18.06
CA ASP A 243 -15.44 -8.19 -17.22
C ASP A 243 -14.72 -9.35 -16.52
N VAL A 244 -14.90 -9.49 -15.21
CA VAL A 244 -14.32 -10.63 -14.46
C VAL A 244 -15.03 -11.93 -14.83
N ASP A 245 -16.28 -11.85 -15.27
CA ASP A 245 -17.07 -13.04 -15.63
C ASP A 245 -16.56 -13.69 -16.93
N ASP A 246 -15.90 -12.93 -17.82
CA ASP A 246 -15.19 -13.46 -18.99
C ASP A 246 -14.01 -14.38 -18.61
N PHE A 247 -13.56 -14.30 -17.34
CA PHE A 247 -12.54 -15.15 -16.74
C PHE A 247 -13.13 -16.18 -15.77
N GLY A 248 -14.44 -16.45 -15.85
CA GLY A 248 -15.13 -17.40 -14.99
C GLY A 248 -15.14 -16.99 -13.52
N GLY A 249 -15.06 -15.70 -13.22
CA GLY A 249 -14.99 -15.18 -11.85
C GLY A 249 -13.57 -15.06 -11.28
N ASP A 250 -12.53 -15.53 -12.00
CA ASP A 250 -11.14 -15.42 -11.58
C ASP A 250 -10.60 -14.01 -11.84
N TRP A 251 -10.76 -13.12 -10.85
CA TRP A 251 -10.27 -11.75 -10.96
C TRP A 251 -8.73 -11.65 -11.01
N ILE A 252 -8.00 -12.65 -10.51
CA ILE A 252 -6.54 -12.70 -10.67
C ILE A 252 -6.21 -12.90 -12.14
N ALA A 253 -6.92 -13.79 -12.84
CA ALA A 253 -6.76 -13.97 -14.27
C ALA A 253 -7.08 -12.70 -15.06
N ALA A 254 -8.17 -12.01 -14.66
CA ALA A 254 -8.55 -10.73 -15.25
C ALA A 254 -7.44 -9.67 -15.06
N ALA A 255 -6.90 -9.53 -13.84
CA ALA A 255 -5.79 -8.60 -13.58
C ALA A 255 -4.51 -8.98 -14.34
N ALA A 256 -4.19 -10.28 -14.43
CA ALA A 256 -3.03 -10.80 -15.17
C ALA A 256 -3.12 -10.57 -16.68
N SER A 257 -4.31 -10.31 -17.22
CA SER A 257 -4.51 -10.00 -18.64
C SER A 257 -4.10 -8.57 -19.01
N ILE A 258 -3.83 -7.71 -18.02
CA ILE A 258 -3.44 -6.31 -18.23
C ILE A 258 -1.91 -6.23 -18.36
N ASP A 259 -1.44 -5.77 -19.53
CA ASP A 259 -0.02 -5.58 -19.76
C ASP A 259 0.63 -4.65 -18.73
N GLY A 260 1.79 -5.06 -18.21
CA GLY A 260 2.54 -4.32 -17.19
C GLY A 260 2.09 -4.53 -15.75
N VAL A 261 0.98 -5.23 -15.49
CA VAL A 261 0.60 -5.62 -14.12
C VAL A 261 1.56 -6.68 -13.60
N VAL A 262 2.20 -6.37 -12.47
CA VAL A 262 3.17 -7.24 -11.79
C VAL A 262 2.70 -7.65 -10.39
N ALA A 263 1.64 -7.03 -9.90
CA ALA A 263 1.07 -7.33 -8.59
C ALA A 263 -0.43 -7.01 -8.55
N VAL A 264 -1.14 -7.69 -7.66
CA VAL A 264 -2.50 -7.34 -7.25
C VAL A 264 -2.47 -6.84 -5.81
N SER A 265 -3.37 -5.92 -5.50
CA SER A 265 -3.49 -5.31 -4.18
C SER A 265 -4.94 -5.35 -3.70
N PRO A 266 -5.37 -6.48 -3.12
CA PRO A 266 -6.73 -6.66 -2.62
C PRO A 266 -6.94 -6.01 -1.24
N VAL A 267 -8.17 -5.63 -0.93
CA VAL A 267 -8.57 -5.30 0.44
C VAL A 267 -8.30 -6.47 1.40
N GLN A 268 -8.03 -6.22 2.68
CA GLN A 268 -7.71 -7.25 3.67
C GLN A 268 -8.87 -8.22 3.94
N GLY A 269 -10.11 -7.75 3.87
CA GLY A 269 -11.28 -8.52 4.26
C GLY A 269 -12.50 -7.66 4.50
N PHE A 270 -13.55 -8.30 5.03
CA PHE A 270 -14.85 -7.69 5.27
C PHE A 270 -15.40 -8.07 6.65
N PRO A 271 -15.96 -7.13 7.44
CA PRO A 271 -15.99 -5.70 7.17
C PRO A 271 -14.57 -5.11 7.08
N GLN A 272 -14.42 -4.04 6.30
CA GLN A 272 -13.09 -3.53 5.89
C GLN A 272 -12.23 -3.05 7.07
N ASP A 273 -12.87 -2.60 8.15
CA ASP A 273 -12.26 -2.15 9.40
C ASP A 273 -12.09 -3.27 10.45
N GLY A 274 -12.50 -4.51 10.13
CA GLY A 274 -12.31 -5.66 11.00
C GLY A 274 -10.92 -6.28 10.88
N ALA A 275 -10.67 -7.26 11.75
CA ALA A 275 -9.42 -8.00 11.85
C ALA A 275 -9.64 -9.52 12.01
N ILE A 276 -8.60 -10.31 11.75
CA ILE A 276 -8.59 -11.74 12.07
C ILE A 276 -8.88 -11.94 13.57
N GLY A 277 -9.92 -12.72 13.86
CA GLY A 277 -10.40 -12.99 15.23
C GLY A 277 -11.67 -12.22 15.60
N ASP A 278 -12.02 -11.16 14.84
CA ASP A 278 -13.27 -10.44 15.06
C ASP A 278 -14.49 -11.26 14.59
N PRO A 279 -15.61 -11.22 15.33
CA PRO A 279 -16.84 -11.88 14.92
C PRO A 279 -17.33 -11.38 13.55
N GLY A 280 -17.45 -12.30 12.59
CA GLY A 280 -17.98 -12.00 11.26
C GLY A 280 -16.96 -11.42 10.28
N PHE A 281 -15.70 -11.21 10.69
CA PHE A 281 -14.64 -10.85 9.76
C PHE A 281 -14.27 -12.03 8.86
N VAL A 282 -14.19 -11.78 7.57
CA VAL A 282 -13.77 -12.74 6.55
C VAL A 282 -12.60 -12.13 5.76
N PRO A 283 -11.40 -12.73 5.80
CA PRO A 283 -10.29 -12.27 4.99
C PRO A 283 -10.65 -12.43 3.51
N PHE A 284 -10.33 -11.42 2.71
CA PHE A 284 -10.56 -11.49 1.26
C PHE A 284 -9.42 -12.24 0.55
N PRO A 285 -8.14 -12.05 0.92
CA PRO A 285 -7.05 -12.92 0.49
C PRO A 285 -7.05 -14.24 1.26
N ASP A 286 -6.96 -15.35 0.52
CA ASP A 286 -6.69 -16.69 1.05
C ASP A 286 -5.50 -17.33 0.33
N ALA A 287 -5.03 -18.48 0.83
CA ALA A 287 -3.87 -19.16 0.25
C ALA A 287 -4.08 -19.53 -1.22
N ALA A 288 -5.31 -19.90 -1.63
CA ALA A 288 -5.61 -20.27 -3.01
C ALA A 288 -5.48 -19.06 -3.96
N MET A 289 -5.91 -17.87 -3.51
CA MET A 289 -5.74 -16.62 -4.24
C MET A 289 -4.27 -16.24 -4.37
N ILE A 290 -3.47 -16.39 -3.30
CA ILE A 290 -2.02 -16.15 -3.34
C ILE A 290 -1.35 -17.10 -4.33
N ASP A 291 -1.62 -18.41 -4.23
CA ASP A 291 -1.07 -19.44 -5.12
C ASP A 291 -1.44 -19.17 -6.59
N ASN A 292 -2.69 -18.77 -6.85
CA ASN A 292 -3.15 -18.41 -8.19
C ASN A 292 -2.40 -17.19 -8.76
N ALA A 293 -2.20 -16.15 -7.94
CA ALA A 293 -1.42 -14.97 -8.34
C ALA A 293 0.05 -15.34 -8.62
N HIS A 294 0.68 -16.10 -7.72
CA HIS A 294 2.06 -16.55 -7.87
C HIS A 294 2.25 -17.45 -9.10
N ALA A 295 1.30 -18.34 -9.40
CA ALA A 295 1.32 -19.18 -10.59
C ALA A 295 1.29 -18.37 -11.90
N ARG A 296 0.78 -17.14 -11.84
CA ARG A 296 0.74 -16.17 -12.95
C ARG A 296 1.89 -15.15 -12.90
N GLY A 297 2.81 -15.30 -11.95
CA GLY A 297 3.96 -14.41 -11.77
C GLY A 297 3.60 -13.07 -11.13
N LEU A 298 2.41 -12.93 -10.55
CA LEU A 298 1.96 -11.72 -9.87
C LEU A 298 2.28 -11.80 -8.38
N LYS A 299 2.69 -10.68 -7.80
CA LYS A 299 2.77 -10.52 -6.33
C LYS A 299 1.41 -10.18 -5.73
N VAL A 300 1.23 -10.42 -4.44
CA VAL A 300 0.02 -9.99 -3.70
C VAL A 300 0.38 -9.09 -2.53
N ILE A 301 -0.21 -7.90 -2.51
CA ILE A 301 0.09 -6.83 -1.54
C ILE A 301 -1.21 -6.29 -0.92
N PRO A 302 -1.79 -6.92 0.11
CA PRO A 302 -3.08 -6.49 0.66
C PRO A 302 -3.05 -5.16 1.42
N TRP A 303 -4.20 -4.49 1.51
CA TRP A 303 -4.39 -3.20 2.18
C TRP A 303 -5.75 -3.10 2.92
N THR A 304 -5.96 -2.20 3.88
CA THR A 304 -4.94 -1.61 4.76
C THR A 304 -4.95 -2.41 6.06
N VAL A 305 -3.84 -3.06 6.38
CA VAL A 305 -3.77 -4.03 7.48
C VAL A 305 -3.09 -3.38 8.67
N ASN A 306 -3.79 -3.26 9.80
CA ASN A 306 -3.32 -2.45 10.94
C ASN A 306 -3.10 -3.22 12.24
N ASP A 307 -3.56 -4.47 12.32
CA ASP A 307 -3.42 -5.30 13.51
C ASP A 307 -2.42 -6.46 13.30
N PRO A 308 -1.71 -6.91 14.36
CA PRO A 308 -0.74 -7.99 14.24
C PRO A 308 -1.31 -9.34 13.79
N ALA A 309 -2.55 -9.68 14.14
CA ALA A 309 -3.13 -10.99 13.84
C ALA A 309 -3.39 -11.14 12.35
N THR A 310 -3.97 -10.11 11.71
CA THR A 310 -4.16 -10.07 10.27
C THR A 310 -2.84 -9.98 9.52
N MET A 311 -1.86 -9.20 10.01
CA MET A 311 -0.51 -9.17 9.43
C MET A 311 0.14 -10.56 9.45
N GLN A 312 0.06 -11.26 10.58
CA GLN A 312 0.60 -12.60 10.74
C GLN A 312 -0.08 -13.60 9.80
N TYR A 313 -1.42 -13.57 9.73
CA TYR A 313 -2.20 -14.39 8.80
C TYR A 313 -1.73 -14.21 7.35
N LEU A 314 -1.61 -12.97 6.88
CA LEU A 314 -1.18 -12.67 5.51
C LEU A 314 0.25 -13.13 5.23
N ILE A 315 1.16 -12.96 6.20
CA ILE A 315 2.52 -13.49 6.12
C ILE A 315 2.50 -15.02 6.00
N ASP A 316 1.68 -15.70 6.80
CA ASP A 316 1.62 -17.16 6.83
C ASP A 316 1.03 -17.78 5.56
N ILE A 317 0.09 -17.09 4.90
CA ILE A 317 -0.46 -17.54 3.60
C ILE A 317 0.38 -17.08 2.40
N GLY A 318 1.51 -16.38 2.63
CA GLY A 318 2.49 -16.08 1.58
C GLY A 318 2.33 -14.74 0.85
N ALA A 319 1.68 -13.74 1.45
CA ALA A 319 1.64 -12.39 0.87
C ALA A 319 3.06 -11.82 0.66
N ASP A 320 3.28 -11.12 -0.45
CA ASP A 320 4.58 -10.55 -0.82
C ASP A 320 4.84 -9.19 -0.15
N GLY A 321 3.77 -8.51 0.26
CA GLY A 321 3.81 -7.20 0.89
C GLY A 321 2.54 -6.90 1.65
N ILE A 322 2.59 -5.86 2.47
CA ILE A 322 1.42 -5.37 3.23
C ILE A 322 1.47 -3.85 3.25
N ILE A 323 0.35 -3.22 2.89
CA ILE A 323 0.11 -1.79 3.03
C ILE A 323 -0.55 -1.54 4.39
N THR A 324 0.07 -0.70 5.21
CA THR A 324 -0.35 -0.49 6.61
C THR A 324 -0.25 0.97 7.04
N ASP A 325 -1.21 1.41 7.87
CA ASP A 325 -1.12 2.67 8.59
C ASP A 325 -0.11 2.60 9.74
N ARG A 326 0.21 1.39 10.20
CA ARG A 326 1.06 1.07 11.34
C ARG A 326 2.33 0.33 10.91
N PRO A 327 3.22 0.99 10.14
CA PRO A 327 4.47 0.37 9.69
C PRO A 327 5.42 0.05 10.84
N ASP A 328 5.22 0.63 12.02
CA ASP A 328 5.91 0.27 13.26
C ASP A 328 5.51 -1.15 13.73
N VAL A 329 4.20 -1.41 13.79
CA VAL A 329 3.64 -2.70 14.20
C VAL A 329 4.03 -3.79 13.21
N LEU A 330 3.92 -3.54 11.90
CA LEU A 330 4.33 -4.53 10.91
C LEU A 330 5.83 -4.85 11.00
N ARG A 331 6.68 -3.89 11.37
CA ARG A 331 8.11 -4.17 11.59
C ARG A 331 8.35 -5.06 12.79
N GLU A 332 7.57 -4.92 13.86
CA GLU A 332 7.64 -5.81 15.01
C GLU A 332 7.22 -7.23 14.60
N VAL A 333 6.08 -7.37 13.91
CA VAL A 333 5.63 -8.67 13.37
C VAL A 333 6.70 -9.28 12.46
N MET A 334 7.28 -8.51 11.53
CA MET A 334 8.37 -8.99 10.68
C MET A 334 9.58 -9.46 11.50
N ALA A 335 9.94 -8.76 12.57
CA ALA A 335 11.06 -9.11 13.45
C ALA A 335 10.79 -10.41 14.20
N ASP A 336 9.57 -10.58 14.73
CA ASP A 336 9.12 -11.79 15.43
C ASP A 336 9.11 -13.00 14.50
N ASN A 337 8.88 -12.77 13.20
CA ASN A 337 8.99 -13.78 12.14
C ASN A 337 10.43 -14.04 11.65
N GLY A 338 11.45 -13.43 12.28
CA GLY A 338 12.85 -13.58 11.90
C GLY A 338 13.19 -12.99 10.52
N MET A 339 12.33 -12.11 9.98
CA MET A 339 12.56 -11.49 8.68
C MET A 339 13.61 -10.38 8.76
N LYS A 340 14.31 -10.17 7.64
CA LYS A 340 15.24 -9.04 7.53
C LYS A 340 14.47 -7.72 7.44
N LEU A 341 14.61 -6.87 8.45
CA LEU A 341 14.00 -5.55 8.44
C LEU A 341 14.67 -4.59 7.44
N PRO A 342 13.91 -3.77 6.69
CA PRO A 342 14.46 -2.70 5.89
C PRO A 342 15.17 -1.67 6.77
N ALA A 343 16.29 -1.16 6.29
CA ALA A 343 17.10 -0.19 7.03
C ALA A 343 16.58 1.24 6.81
N PRO A 344 16.65 2.12 7.82
CA PRO A 344 16.33 3.53 7.68
C PRO A 344 17.09 4.22 6.53
N ALA A 345 16.45 5.20 5.88
CA ALA A 345 17.10 6.00 4.84
C ALA A 345 18.38 6.67 5.38
N PRO A 346 19.55 6.53 4.71
CA PRO A 346 20.82 7.03 5.23
C PRO A 346 20.84 8.53 5.56
N GLY A 347 20.18 9.35 4.73
CA GLY A 347 20.10 10.80 4.92
C GLY A 347 19.28 11.19 6.15
N CYS A 348 18.36 10.34 6.61
CA CYS A 348 17.54 10.61 7.78
C CYS A 348 18.20 10.22 9.12
N ARG A 349 19.34 9.50 9.12
CA ARG A 349 20.03 9.06 10.34
C ARG A 349 20.89 10.13 11.01
N LYS A 350 21.36 11.14 10.26
CA LYS A 350 22.40 12.08 10.73
C LYS A 350 22.09 13.57 10.47
N ALA A 351 20.95 13.94 9.89
CA ALA A 351 20.74 15.30 9.42
C ALA A 351 19.41 15.93 9.86
N LYS A 352 19.39 17.28 9.90
CA LYS A 352 18.17 18.10 9.95
C LYS A 352 17.22 17.82 8.76
N THR A 353 17.71 17.19 7.69
CA THR A 353 17.03 16.95 6.40
C THR A 353 15.71 16.20 6.52
N CYS A 354 15.54 15.33 7.51
CA CYS A 354 14.28 14.63 7.76
C CYS A 354 13.58 15.10 9.06
N ARG A 355 14.08 16.14 9.76
CA ARG A 355 13.41 16.71 10.95
C ARG A 355 12.32 17.73 10.56
N ILE A 356 11.62 17.43 9.46
CA ILE A 356 10.52 18.24 8.92
C ILE A 356 9.30 18.06 9.83
#